data_AF-A0A1M4YAV9-F1
#
_entry.id   AF-A0A1M4YAV9-F1
#
_cell.length_a   1.000
_cell.length_b   1.000
_cell.length_c   1.000
_cell.angle_alpha   90.00
_cell.angle_beta   90.00
_cell.angle_gamma   90.00
#
_symmetry.space_group_name_H-M   'P 1'
#
loop_
_entity.id
_entity.type
_entity.pdbx_description
1 polymer ?
#
loop_
_entity_poly.entity_id
_entity_poly.type
_entity_poly.pdbx_seq_one_letter_code
_entity_poly.pdbx_strand_id
1 'polypeptide(L)'
;MIYSVAFSLLLAGLSAFYLKANISLMLLSIIFGTITAIFSFLSKKYDKLTIVYLFIGVLLSFFGIIRGFDINLFIVFVLASTVFSSLYKYKNKKLFIALAWVINALAIGTYIYINISTASAIIVAILIFASGLRDIFPKKISEDDSVEKNNI
;
A
#
# COMPACT_ATOMS: atom_id res chain seq x y z
N MET A 1 11.63 5.54 7.00
CA MET A 1 12.05 4.39 7.80
C MET A 1 11.17 4.19 9.04
N ILE A 2 11.27 5.04 10.09
CA ILE A 2 10.52 4.75 11.33
C ILE A 2 9.00 4.81 11.15
N TYR A 3 8.50 5.73 10.33
CA TYR A 3 7.07 5.83 10.05
C TYR A 3 6.51 4.60 9.33
N SER A 4 7.17 4.10 8.28
CA SER A 4 6.71 2.92 7.56
C SER A 4 6.69 1.67 8.46
N VAL A 5 7.69 1.53 9.35
CA VAL A 5 7.72 0.47 10.37
C VAL A 5 6.58 0.63 11.38
N ALA A 6 6.42 1.83 11.94
CA ALA A 6 5.39 2.11 12.92
C ALA A 6 3.98 1.88 12.35
N PHE A 7 3.70 2.41 11.15
CA PHE A 7 2.41 2.23 10.49
C PHE A 7 2.15 0.77 10.08
N SER A 8 3.17 0.00 9.67
CA SER A 8 2.97 -1.41 9.32
C SER A 8 2.64 -2.25 10.54
N LEU A 9 3.28 -1.97 11.68
CA LEU A 9 2.98 -2.64 12.95
C LEU A 9 1.64 -2.18 13.52
N LEU A 10 1.29 -0.90 13.38
CA LEU A 10 0.00 -0.35 13.80
C LEU A 10 -1.15 -1.01 13.03
N LEU A 11 -1.08 -1.03 11.70
CA LEU A 11 -2.13 -1.63 10.87
C LEU A 11 -2.21 -3.15 11.11
N ALA A 12 -1.07 -3.84 11.22
CA ALA A 12 -1.05 -5.27 11.55
C ALA A 12 -1.62 -5.55 12.95
N GLY A 13 -1.31 -4.73 13.96
CA GLY A 13 -1.88 -4.84 15.30
C GLY A 13 -3.38 -4.60 15.33
N LEU A 14 -3.86 -3.55 14.65
CA LEU A 14 -5.28 -3.28 14.47
C LEU A 14 -5.99 -4.45 13.77
N SER A 15 -5.37 -4.97 12.71
CA SER A 15 -5.87 -6.14 11.99
C SER A 15 -5.95 -7.37 12.87
N ALA A 16 -4.97 -7.57 13.77
CA ALA A 16 -4.94 -8.72 14.64
C ALA A 16 -6.09 -8.71 15.65
N PHE A 17 -6.38 -7.53 16.20
CA PHE A 17 -7.51 -7.33 17.09
C PHE A 17 -8.86 -7.55 16.38
N TYR A 18 -9.02 -6.96 15.19
CA TYR A 18 -10.27 -7.01 14.43
C TYR A 18 -10.54 -8.40 13.83
N LEU A 19 -9.52 -9.03 13.23
CA LEU A 19 -9.60 -10.32 12.54
C LEU A 19 -9.50 -11.53 13.48
N LYS A 20 -9.60 -11.36 14.80
CA LYS A 20 -9.45 -12.46 15.77
C LYS A 20 -10.38 -13.65 15.50
N ALA A 21 -11.55 -13.42 14.90
CA ALA A 21 -12.50 -14.46 14.51
C ALA A 21 -12.10 -15.20 13.21
N ASN A 22 -11.26 -14.58 12.37
CA ASN A 22 -10.76 -15.11 11.10
C ASN A 22 -9.24 -15.35 11.20
N ILE A 23 -8.85 -16.40 11.91
CA ILE A 23 -7.45 -16.71 12.27
C ILE A 23 -6.51 -16.71 11.05
N SER A 24 -6.93 -17.26 9.91
CA SER A 24 -6.10 -17.31 8.70
C SER A 24 -5.76 -15.91 8.17
N LEU A 25 -6.75 -15.01 8.12
CA LEU A 25 -6.55 -13.63 7.66
C LEU A 25 -5.76 -12.79 8.68
N MET A 26 -5.97 -13.07 9.97
CA MET A 26 -5.18 -12.50 11.06
C MET A 26 -3.69 -12.83 10.89
N LEU A 27 -3.35 -14.11 10.73
CA LEU A 27 -1.96 -14.55 10.56
C LEU A 27 -1.33 -13.95 9.30
N LEU A 28 -2.04 -13.93 8.18
CA LEU A 28 -1.57 -13.28 6.95
C LEU A 28 -1.26 -11.80 7.15
N SER A 29 -2.14 -11.07 7.84
CA SER A 29 -1.95 -9.64 8.12
C SER A 29 -0.72 -9.39 8.98
N ILE A 30 -0.51 -10.19 10.02
CA ILE A 30 0.69 -10.11 10.88
C ILE A 30 1.96 -10.41 10.09
N ILE A 31 1.94 -11.44 9.25
CA ILE A 31 3.08 -11.83 8.40
C ILE A 31 3.42 -10.68 7.44
N PHE A 32 2.45 -10.15 6.71
CA PHE A 32 2.68 -9.05 5.77
C PHE A 32 3.12 -7.75 6.45
N GLY A 33 2.54 -7.43 7.61
CA GLY A 33 2.98 -6.29 8.42
C GLY A 33 4.43 -6.42 8.87
N THR A 34 4.82 -7.59 9.36
CA THR A 34 6.20 -7.88 9.79
C THR A 34 7.17 -7.84 8.62
N ILE A 35 6.82 -8.45 7.48
CA ILE A 35 7.66 -8.39 6.26
C ILE A 35 7.86 -6.95 5.80
N THR A 36 6.78 -6.15 5.78
CA THR A 36 6.84 -4.73 5.43
C THR A 36 7.76 -3.97 6.39
N ALA A 37 7.66 -4.22 7.70
CA ALA A 37 8.52 -3.60 8.70
C ALA A 37 10.00 -3.96 8.48
N ILE A 38 10.31 -5.24 8.26
CA ILE A 38 11.67 -5.74 8.02
C ILE A 38 12.28 -5.06 6.79
N PHE A 39 11.62 -5.10 5.64
CA PHE A 39 12.18 -4.52 4.42
C PHE A 39 12.25 -2.99 4.47
N SER A 40 11.29 -2.35 5.13
CA SER A 40 11.34 -0.91 5.39
C SER A 40 12.56 -0.53 6.22
N PHE A 41 12.85 -1.30 7.27
CA PHE A 41 14.02 -1.11 8.12
C PHE A 41 15.33 -1.36 7.36
N LEU A 42 15.43 -2.50 6.65
CA LEU A 42 16.62 -2.87 5.87
C LEU A 42 16.94 -1.88 4.75
N SER A 43 15.92 -1.26 4.14
CA SER A 43 16.13 -0.29 3.07
C SER A 43 16.84 0.99 3.54
N LYS A 44 16.75 1.32 4.83
CA LYS A 44 17.21 2.59 5.46
C LYS A 44 16.71 3.88 4.77
N LYS A 45 15.83 3.78 3.78
CA LYS A 45 15.34 4.90 2.98
C LYS A 45 13.97 5.37 3.46
N TYR A 46 13.63 6.61 3.12
CA TYR A 46 12.27 7.10 3.31
C TYR A 46 11.37 6.52 2.21
N ASP A 47 10.41 5.67 2.59
CA ASP A 47 9.48 5.03 1.67
C ASP A 47 8.11 5.74 1.68
N LYS A 48 8.03 6.83 0.92
CA LYS A 48 6.81 7.66 0.85
C LYS A 48 5.59 6.86 0.40
N LEU A 49 5.74 5.95 -0.57
CA LEU A 49 4.62 5.21 -1.15
C LEU A 49 4.06 4.20 -0.16
N THR A 50 4.93 3.41 0.47
CA THR A 50 4.51 2.45 1.51
C THR A 50 3.81 3.17 2.67
N ILE A 51 4.31 4.34 3.09
CA ILE A 51 3.66 5.16 4.12
C ILE A 51 2.26 5.59 3.68
N VAL A 52 2.08 6.04 2.44
CA VAL A 52 0.77 6.45 1.91
C VAL A 52 -0.22 5.28 1.91
N TYR A 53 0.20 4.09 1.46
CA TYR A 53 -0.66 2.91 1.48
C TYR A 53 -1.08 2.51 2.89
N LEU A 54 -0.13 2.47 3.82
CA LEU A 54 -0.42 2.15 5.22
C LEU A 54 -1.33 3.19 5.86
N PHE A 55 -1.11 4.48 5.60
CA PHE A 55 -1.93 5.56 6.13
C PHE A 55 -3.38 5.45 5.64
N ILE A 56 -3.58 5.27 4.33
CA ILE A 56 -4.92 5.05 3.76
C ILE A 56 -5.54 3.76 4.33
N GLY A 57 -4.74 2.71 4.47
CA GLY A 57 -5.11 1.45 5.13
C GLY A 57 -5.67 1.65 6.53
N VAL A 58 -4.93 2.35 7.39
CA VAL A 58 -5.35 2.66 8.76
C VAL A 58 -6.63 3.50 8.75
N LEU A 59 -6.68 4.55 7.93
CA LEU A 59 -7.82 5.48 7.87
C LEU A 59 -9.11 4.74 7.47
N LEU A 60 -9.10 4.01 6.36
CA LEU A 60 -10.27 3.30 5.85
C LEU A 60 -10.65 2.10 6.73
N SER A 61 -9.67 1.44 7.36
CA SER A 61 -9.95 0.38 8.33
C SER A 61 -10.63 0.93 9.56
N PHE A 62 -10.15 2.06 10.09
CA PHE A 62 -10.76 2.73 11.24
C PHE A 62 -12.21 3.15 10.95
N PHE A 63 -12.46 3.78 9.80
CA PHE A 63 -13.82 4.12 9.39
C PHE A 63 -14.69 2.88 9.17
N GLY A 64 -14.14 1.83 8.56
CA GLY A 64 -14.85 0.58 8.34
C GLY A 64 -15.27 -0.08 9.65
N ILE A 65 -14.39 -0.10 10.65
CA ILE A 65 -14.70 -0.60 12.00
C ILE A 65 -15.85 0.21 12.63
N ILE A 66 -15.79 1.54 12.59
CA ILE A 66 -16.85 2.41 13.14
C ILE A 66 -18.20 2.18 12.44
N ARG A 67 -18.17 1.98 11.12
CA ARG A 67 -19.38 1.79 10.31
C ARG A 67 -19.88 0.34 10.27
N GLY A 68 -19.16 -0.61 10.83
CA GLY A 68 -19.48 -2.04 10.75
C GLY A 68 -19.33 -2.63 9.34
N PHE A 69 -18.49 -2.03 8.50
CA PHE A 69 -18.17 -2.53 7.17
C PHE A 69 -17.27 -3.77 7.24
N ASP A 70 -17.46 -4.69 6.30
CA ASP A 70 -16.50 -5.79 6.11
C ASP A 70 -15.28 -5.25 5.37
N ILE A 71 -14.16 -5.24 6.10
CA ILE A 71 -12.86 -4.74 5.66
C ILE A 71 -11.78 -5.83 5.69
N ASN A 72 -12.17 -7.10 5.85
CA ASN A 72 -11.24 -8.19 6.11
C ASN A 72 -10.20 -8.33 4.99
N LEU A 73 -10.68 -8.48 3.75
CA LEU A 73 -9.83 -8.60 2.57
C LEU A 73 -9.10 -7.30 2.23
N PHE A 74 -9.73 -6.15 2.51
CA PHE A 74 -9.11 -4.85 2.31
C PHE A 74 -7.80 -4.72 3.10
N ILE A 75 -7.83 -5.02 4.41
CA ILE A 75 -6.65 -4.90 5.27
C ILE A 75 -5.51 -5.81 4.78
N VAL A 76 -5.84 -7.07 4.46
CA VAL A 76 -4.87 -8.06 3.98
C VAL A 76 -4.22 -7.60 2.68
N PHE A 77 -5.01 -7.10 1.72
CA PHE A 77 -4.49 -6.62 0.45
C PHE A 77 -3.68 -5.33 0.60
N VAL A 78 -4.04 -4.41 1.49
CA VAL A 78 -3.18 -3.25 1.78
C VAL A 78 -1.82 -3.70 2.33
N LEU A 79 -1.81 -4.62 3.29
CA LEU A 79 -0.55 -5.12 3.86
C LEU A 79 0.27 -5.92 2.83
N ALA A 80 -0.37 -6.68 1.95
CA ALA A 80 0.29 -7.33 0.83
C ALA A 80 0.90 -6.31 -0.15
N SER A 81 0.19 -5.23 -0.49
CA SER A 81 0.72 -4.20 -1.39
C SER A 81 1.95 -3.50 -0.80
N THR A 82 1.96 -3.29 0.52
CA THR A 82 3.09 -2.66 1.24
C THR A 82 4.32 -3.56 1.30
N VAL A 83 4.15 -4.89 1.31
CA VAL A 83 5.27 -5.84 1.15
C VAL A 83 5.97 -5.60 -0.19
N PHE A 84 5.23 -5.52 -1.28
CA PHE A 84 5.82 -5.29 -2.61
C PHE A 84 6.41 -3.88 -2.75
N SER A 85 5.76 -2.85 -2.19
CA SER A 85 6.28 -1.49 -2.20
C SER A 85 7.61 -1.37 -1.42
N SER A 86 7.69 -1.96 -0.23
CA SER A 86 8.93 -1.97 0.57
C SER A 86 10.03 -2.83 -0.08
N LEU A 87 9.68 -3.96 -0.70
CA LEU A 87 10.60 -4.75 -1.52
C LEU A 87 11.13 -3.97 -2.73
N TYR A 88 10.30 -3.15 -3.38
CA TYR A 88 10.75 -2.26 -4.43
C TYR A 88 11.78 -1.26 -3.91
N LYS A 89 11.58 -0.64 -2.73
CA LYS A 89 12.61 0.25 -2.17
C LYS A 89 13.91 -0.46 -1.81
N TYR A 90 13.82 -1.73 -1.41
CA TYR A 90 15.00 -2.52 -1.05
C TYR A 90 15.76 -3.06 -2.28
N LYS A 91 15.07 -3.59 -3.30
CA LYS A 91 15.69 -4.26 -4.47
C LYS A 91 15.63 -3.46 -5.78
N ASN A 92 14.85 -2.39 -5.84
CA ASN A 92 14.63 -1.53 -7.01
C ASN A 92 14.17 -2.25 -8.29
N LYS A 93 13.41 -3.36 -8.16
CA LYS A 93 12.86 -4.09 -9.32
C LYS A 93 11.47 -3.58 -9.70
N LYS A 94 11.28 -3.19 -10.96
CA LYS A 94 10.00 -2.64 -11.48
C LYS A 94 8.80 -3.57 -11.29
N LEU A 95 9.01 -4.88 -11.32
CA LEU A 95 7.95 -5.86 -11.06
C LEU A 95 7.31 -5.66 -9.67
N PHE A 96 8.10 -5.33 -8.65
CA PHE A 96 7.58 -5.14 -7.31
C PHE A 96 6.69 -3.89 -7.20
N ILE A 97 7.07 -2.77 -7.83
CA ILE A 97 6.22 -1.58 -7.82
C ILE A 97 4.92 -1.80 -8.62
N ALA A 98 4.99 -2.55 -9.73
CA ALA A 98 3.79 -2.92 -10.50
C ALA A 98 2.84 -3.78 -9.67
N LEU A 99 3.34 -4.82 -9.01
CA LEU A 99 2.55 -5.67 -8.12
C LEU A 99 1.96 -4.89 -6.94
N ALA A 100 2.73 -3.98 -6.35
CA ALA A 100 2.24 -3.11 -5.28
C ALA A 100 1.02 -2.31 -5.73
N TRP A 101 1.08 -1.70 -6.91
CA TRP A 101 -0.05 -0.93 -7.48
C TRP A 101 -1.25 -1.79 -7.85
N VAL A 102 -1.04 -2.97 -8.45
CA VAL A 102 -2.14 -3.91 -8.77
C VAL A 102 -2.85 -4.33 -7.49
N ILE A 103 -2.10 -4.77 -6.47
CA ILE A 103 -2.68 -5.25 -5.23
C ILE A 103 -3.36 -4.11 -4.45
N ASN A 104 -2.79 -2.90 -4.47
CA ASN A 104 -3.41 -1.73 -3.84
C ASN A 104 -4.73 -1.33 -4.54
N ALA A 105 -4.77 -1.40 -5.86
CA ALA A 105 -6.01 -1.19 -6.61
C ALA A 105 -7.07 -2.25 -6.28
N LEU A 106 -6.67 -3.52 -6.17
CA LEU A 106 -7.55 -4.60 -5.72
C LEU A 106 -8.02 -4.40 -4.27
N ALA A 107 -7.17 -3.89 -3.38
CA ALA A 107 -7.54 -3.60 -2.00
C ALA A 107 -8.69 -2.57 -1.95
N ILE A 108 -8.49 -1.41 -2.56
CA ILE A 108 -9.50 -0.34 -2.61
C ILE A 108 -10.74 -0.79 -3.38
N GLY A 109 -10.57 -1.47 -4.51
CA GLY A 109 -11.66 -2.04 -5.28
C GLY A 109 -12.51 -3.01 -4.45
N THR A 110 -11.88 -3.90 -3.69
CA THR A 110 -12.57 -4.86 -2.80
C THR A 110 -13.33 -4.13 -1.70
N TYR A 111 -12.72 -3.12 -1.07
CA TYR A 111 -13.40 -2.29 -0.07
C TYR A 111 -14.69 -1.67 -0.61
N ILE A 112 -14.65 -1.13 -1.84
CA ILE A 112 -15.81 -0.50 -2.48
C ILE A 112 -16.82 -1.54 -2.97
N TYR A 113 -16.37 -2.67 -3.49
CA TYR A 113 -17.25 -3.74 -3.98
C TYR A 113 -18.14 -4.27 -2.86
N ILE A 114 -17.53 -4.56 -1.70
CA ILE A 114 -18.23 -5.13 -0.55
C ILE A 114 -19.23 -4.12 0.05
N ASN A 115 -18.90 -2.83 0.05
CA ASN A 115 -19.64 -1.83 0.84
C ASN A 115 -20.48 -0.85 0.00
N ILE A 116 -20.34 -0.82 -1.33
CA ILE A 116 -21.00 0.17 -2.21
C ILE A 116 -21.60 -0.50 -3.45
N SER A 117 -20.80 -0.80 -4.48
CA SER A 117 -21.27 -1.40 -5.73
C SER A 117 -20.12 -1.92 -6.60
N THR A 118 -20.41 -2.90 -7.47
CA THR A 118 -19.44 -3.45 -8.43
C THR A 118 -18.96 -2.42 -9.45
N ALA A 119 -19.87 -1.59 -9.99
CA ALA A 119 -19.51 -0.59 -10.98
C ALA A 119 -18.55 0.45 -10.39
N SER A 120 -18.84 0.96 -9.19
CA SER A 120 -17.95 1.88 -8.47
C SER A 120 -16.60 1.24 -8.16
N ALA A 121 -16.59 -0.03 -7.76
CA ALA A 121 -15.35 -0.75 -7.44
C ALA A 121 -14.41 -0.86 -8.64
N ILE A 122 -14.94 -1.23 -9.81
CA ILE A 122 -14.16 -1.36 -11.05
C ILE A 122 -13.58 0.00 -11.44
N ILE A 123 -14.40 1.05 -11.47
CA ILE A 123 -13.96 2.40 -11.86
C ILE A 123 -12.84 2.87 -10.92
N VAL A 124 -13.04 2.77 -9.60
CA VAL A 124 -12.04 3.23 -8.64
C VAL A 124 -10.77 2.38 -8.68
N ALA A 125 -10.87 1.05 -8.82
CA ALA A 125 -9.69 0.19 -8.96
C ALA A 125 -8.84 0.58 -10.18
N ILE A 126 -9.48 0.85 -11.33
CA ILE A 126 -8.78 1.34 -12.53
C ILE A 126 -8.09 2.68 -12.26
N LEU A 127 -8.78 3.63 -11.62
CA LEU A 127 -8.20 4.94 -11.30
C LEU A 127 -7.00 4.84 -10.35
N ILE A 128 -7.09 4.00 -9.32
CA ILE A 128 -5.98 3.73 -8.38
C ILE A 128 -4.80 3.12 -9.13
N PHE A 129 -5.01 2.10 -9.96
CA PHE A 129 -3.93 1.50 -10.74
C PHE A 129 -3.31 2.50 -11.73
N ALA A 130 -4.14 3.26 -12.44
CA ALA A 130 -3.69 4.28 -13.40
C ALA A 130 -2.83 5.36 -12.72
N SER A 131 -3.17 5.76 -11.50
CA SER A 131 -2.36 6.72 -10.71
C SER A 131 -0.93 6.22 -10.45
N GLY A 132 -0.75 4.91 -10.44
CA GLY A 132 0.53 4.23 -10.24
C GLY A 132 1.39 4.04 -11.47
N LEU A 133 0.85 4.25 -12.67
CA LEU A 133 1.60 4.06 -13.92
C LEU A 133 2.85 4.95 -13.98
N ARG A 134 2.81 6.15 -13.38
CA ARG A 134 3.96 7.06 -13.28
C ARG A 134 5.12 6.49 -12.46
N ASP A 135 4.83 5.64 -11.47
CA ASP A 135 5.85 5.03 -10.62
C ASP A 135 6.45 3.78 -11.28
N ILE A 136 5.67 3.09 -12.12
CA ILE A 136 6.09 1.92 -12.90
C ILE A 136 6.94 2.34 -14.11
N PHE A 137 6.49 3.39 -14.81
CA PHE A 137 7.13 3.98 -15.97
C PHE A 137 7.49 5.43 -15.68
N PRO A 138 8.50 5.70 -14.82
CA PRO A 138 8.96 7.05 -14.60
C PRO A 138 9.42 7.64 -15.93
N LYS A 139 8.90 8.82 -16.29
CA LYS A 139 9.43 9.57 -17.44
C LYS A 139 10.93 9.76 -17.20
N LYS A 140 11.76 9.41 -18.17
CA LYS A 140 13.15 9.87 -18.18
C LYS A 140 13.08 11.39 -18.17
N ILE A 141 13.61 12.01 -17.11
CA ILE A 141 13.90 13.44 -17.14
C ILE A 141 14.97 13.56 -18.23
N SER A 142 14.62 14.18 -19.35
CA SER A 142 15.57 14.57 -20.38
C SER A 142 16.63 15.49 -19.73
N GLU A 143 17.89 15.25 -20.01
CA GLU A 143 19.05 15.94 -19.41
C GLU A 143 19.13 17.46 -19.70
N ASP A 144 18.17 18.04 -20.42
CA ASP A 144 18.17 19.45 -20.81
C ASP A 144 17.82 20.45 -19.69
N ASP A 145 17.20 20.01 -18.58
CA ASP A 145 16.86 20.91 -17.46
C ASP A 145 18.05 21.17 -16.51
N SER A 146 19.24 20.63 -16.81
CA SER A 146 20.43 20.78 -15.98
C SER A 146 21.36 21.94 -16.38
N VAL A 147 21.14 22.56 -17.54
CA VAL A 147 21.99 23.65 -18.04
C VAL A 147 21.53 25.03 -17.55
N GLU A 148 20.25 25.22 -17.21
CA GLU A 148 19.72 26.54 -16.80
C GLU A 148 20.03 26.94 -15.35
N LYS A 149 20.56 26.05 -14.51
CA LYS A 149 20.87 26.36 -13.10
C LYS A 149 22.31 26.78 -12.82
N ASN A 150 23.18 26.83 -13.83
CA ASN A 150 24.59 27.24 -13.65
C ASN A 150 24.88 28.67 -14.12
N ASN A 151 23.86 29.45 -14.51
CA ASN A 151 24.02 30.82 -15.04
C ASN A 151 23.24 31.89 -14.27
N ILE A 152 23.06 31.74 -12.95
CA ILE A 152 22.59 32.84 -12.06
C ILE A 152 23.45 32.88 -10.80
#